data_AF-A0A314XNH3-F1
#
_entry.id   AF-A0A314XNH3-F1
#
_cell.length_a   1.000
_cell.length_b   1.000
_cell.length_c   1.000
_cell.angle_alpha   90.00
_cell.angle_beta   90.00
_cell.angle_gamma   90.00
#
_symmetry.space_group_name_H-M   'P 1'
#
loop_
_entity.id
_entity.type
_entity.pdbx_description
1 polymer ?
#
loop_
_entity_poly.entity_id
_entity_poly.type
_entity_poly.pdbx_seq_one_letter_code
_entity_poly.pdbx_strand_id
1 'polypeptide(L)' 'MPEKDMVSWSALISCYEQNEMYEEALALFLRMVADGVMVDEVVVVTVLSACAHLSIVPQGN' A
#
# COMPACT_ATOMS: atom_id res chain seq x y z
N MET A 1 -5.12 -19.04 -10.50
CA MET A 1 -5.51 -18.07 -9.44
C MET A 1 -6.32 -17.01 -10.13
N PRO A 2 -7.54 -16.65 -9.68
CA PRO A 2 -8.35 -15.67 -10.39
C PRO A 2 -7.54 -14.37 -10.45
N GLU A 3 -7.44 -13.79 -11.64
CA GLU A 3 -6.77 -12.51 -11.88
C GLU A 3 -7.21 -11.52 -10.81
N LYS A 4 -6.24 -11.06 -10.04
CA LYS A 4 -6.48 -10.20 -8.90
C LYS A 4 -6.69 -8.79 -9.46
N ASP A 5 -7.93 -8.46 -9.77
CA ASP A 5 -8.30 -7.18 -10.39
C ASP A 5 -7.90 -6.00 -9.50
N MET A 6 -7.69 -4.82 -10.10
CA MET A 6 -7.33 -3.57 -9.42
C MET A 6 -8.22 -3.28 -8.19
N VAL A 7 -9.52 -3.60 -8.28
CA VAL A 7 -10.50 -3.45 -7.19
C VAL A 7 -10.16 -4.34 -5.98
N SER A 8 -9.60 -5.53 -6.21
CA SER A 8 -9.18 -6.43 -5.13
C SER A 8 -7.94 -5.93 -4.41
N TRP A 9 -7.00 -5.34 -5.15
CA TRP A 9 -5.79 -4.76 -4.56
C TRP A 9 -6.10 -3.49 -3.76
N SER A 10 -6.93 -2.60 -4.31
CA SER A 10 -7.33 -1.39 -3.60
C SER A 10 -8.11 -1.72 -2.33
N ALA A 11 -9.04 -2.67 -2.38
CA ALA A 11 -9.76 -3.13 -1.20
C ALA A 11 -8.83 -3.70 -0.11
N LEU A 12 -7.80 -4.48 -0.50
CA LEU A 12 -6.83 -5.02 0.44
C LEU A 12 -5.96 -3.91 1.06
N ILE A 13 -5.43 -3.00 0.25
CA ILE A 13 -4.62 -1.86 0.72
C ILE A 13 -5.44 -0.98 1.68
N SER A 14 -6.69 -0.66 1.35
CA SER A 14 -7.59 0.08 2.24
C SER A 14 -7.93 -0.68 3.52
N CYS A 15 -8.02 -2.01 3.48
CA CYS A 15 -8.19 -2.81 4.69
C CYS A 15 -6.96 -2.72 5.59
N TYR A 16 -5.75 -2.86 5.04
CA TYR A 16 -4.52 -2.76 5.82
C TYR A 16 -4.32 -1.36 6.42
N GLU A 17 -4.61 -0.30 5.65
CA GLU A 17 -4.54 1.08 6.12
C GLU A 17 -5.49 1.34 7.30
N GLN A 18 -6.76 0.90 7.21
CA GLN A 18 -7.75 1.02 8.30
C GLN A 18 -7.38 0.22 9.55
N ASN A 19 -6.53 -0.80 9.42
CA ASN A 19 -6.04 -1.59 10.55
C ASN A 19 -4.66 -1.12 11.04
N GLU A 20 -4.17 0.04 10.58
CA GLU A 20 -2.87 0.61 10.93
C GLU A 20 -1.68 -0.31 10.54
N MET A 21 -1.91 -1.25 9.63
CA MET A 21 -0.93 -2.22 9.11
C MET A 21 -0.21 -1.64 7.88
N TYR A 22 0.48 -0.52 8.10
CA TYR A 22 1.07 0.27 7.02
C TYR A 22 2.20 -0.44 6.27
N GLU A 23 2.97 -1.29 6.96
CA GLU A 23 4.06 -2.07 6.36
C GLU A 23 3.50 -3.11 5.39
N GLU A 24 2.43 -3.81 5.76
CA GLU A 24 1.75 -4.78 4.93
C GLU A 24 1.04 -4.11 3.75
N ALA A 25 0.42 -2.95 3.96
CA ALA A 25 -0.15 -2.15 2.88
C ALA A 25 0.90 -1.77 1.83
N LEU A 26 2.10 -1.35 2.27
CA LEU A 26 3.22 -1.01 1.41
C LEU A 26 3.77 -2.23 0.66
N ALA A 27 3.94 -3.36 1.35
CA ALA A 27 4.39 -4.60 0.73
C ALA A 27 3.40 -5.10 -0.35
N LEU A 28 2.10 -4.97 -0.09
CA LEU A 28 1.06 -5.29 -1.07
C LEU A 28 1.12 -4.37 -2.29
N PHE A 29 1.29 -3.07 -2.08
CA PHE A 29 1.41 -2.09 -3.15
C PHE A 29 2.63 -2.36 -4.03
N LEU A 30 3.80 -2.65 -3.43
CA LEU A 30 5.01 -2.99 -4.18
C LEU A 30 4.81 -4.25 -5.03
N ARG A 31 4.05 -5.23 -4.52
CA ARG A 31 3.71 -6.43 -5.28
C ARG A 31 2.74 -6.15 -6.43
N MET A 32 1.74 -5.29 -6.22
CA MET A 32 0.83 -4.84 -7.27
C MET A 32 1.59 -4.15 -8.41
N VAL A 33 2.56 -3.30 -8.09
CA VAL A 33 3.44 -2.64 -9.07
C VAL A 33 4.34 -3.66 -9.80
N ALA A 34 4.92 -4.61 -9.07
CA ALA A 34 5.77 -5.65 -9.66
C ALA A 34 5.01 -6.59 -10.61
N ASP A 35 3.73 -6.82 -10.35
CA ASP A 35 2.82 -7.60 -11.21
C ASP A 35 2.32 -6.77 -12.43
N GLY A 36 2.76 -5.52 -12.59
CA GLY A 36 2.43 -4.66 -13.73
C GLY A 36 1.01 -4.09 -13.70
N VAL A 37 0.35 -4.13 -12.54
CA VAL A 37 -1.00 -3.59 -12.38
C VAL A 37 -0.92 -2.06 -12.30
N MET A 38 -1.67 -1.36 -13.16
CA MET A 38 -1.75 0.10 -13.10
C MET A 38 -2.34 0.53 -11.74
N VAL A 39 -1.51 1.22 -10.97
CA VAL A 39 -1.91 1.89 -9.73
C VAL A 39 -2.44 3.28 -10.07
N ASP A 40 -3.61 3.61 -9.52
CA ASP A 40 -4.21 4.95 -9.64
C ASP A 40 -3.40 5.97 -8.82
N GLU A 41 -3.47 7.24 -9.20
CA GLU A 41 -2.85 8.36 -8.50
C GLU A 41 -3.25 8.38 -7.01
N VAL A 42 -4.50 8.01 -6.72
CA VAL A 42 -5.02 7.87 -5.35
C VAL A 42 -4.24 6.85 -4.53
N VAL A 43 -3.88 5.70 -5.11
CA VAL A 43 -3.14 4.63 -4.39
C VAL A 43 -1.72 5.09 -4.07
N VAL A 44 -1.09 5.81 -5.00
CA VAL A 44 0.24 6.38 -4.80
C VAL A 44 0.24 7.41 -3.67
N VAL A 45 -0.76 8.29 -3.60
CA VAL A 45 -0.89 9.28 -2.53
C VAL A 45 -1.09 8.63 -1.15
N THR A 46 -1.93 7.59 -1.07
CA THR A 46 -2.16 6.85 0.19
C THR A 46 -0.87 6.21 0.71
N VAL A 47 -0.09 5.58 -0.19
CA VAL A 47 1.18 4.95 0.17
C VAL A 47 2.22 5.99 0.59
N LEU A 48 2.30 7.12 -0.10
CA LEU A 48 3.18 8.22 0.28
C LEU A 48 2.84 8.79 1.66
N SER A 49 1.54 8.92 1.97
CA SER A 49 1.09 9.33 3.31
C SER A 49 1.53 8.31 4.37
N ALA A 50 1.32 7.01 4.12
CA ALA A 50 1.77 5.96 5.03
C ALA A 50 3.29 5.99 5.24
N CYS A 51 4.09 6.20 4.18
CA CYS A 51 5.53 6.38 4.29
C CYS A 51 5.93 7.62 5.10
N ALA A 52 5.22 8.73 4.96
CA ALA A 52 5.48 9.94 5.76
C ALA A 52 5.19 9.69 7.25
N HIS A 53 4.14 8.93 7.57
CA HIS A 53 3.86 8.50 8.95
C HIS A 53 4.93 7.55 9.50
N LEU A 54 5.42 6.60 8.69
CA LEU A 54 6.50 5.68 9.07
C LEU A 54 7.85 6.41 9.24
N SER A 55 8.13 7.41 8.41
CA SER A 55 9.36 8.21 8.45
C SER A 55 9.42 9.20 9.63
N ILE A 56 8.30 9.46 10.29
CA ILE A 56 8.24 10.32 11.49
C ILE A 56 8.70 9.60 12.75
N VAL A 57 8.93 8.27 12.71
CA VAL A 57 9.66 7.59 13.77
C VAL A 57 11.15 7.76 13.50
N PRO A 58 11.89 8.60 14.26
CA PRO A 58 13.33 8.49 14.23
C PRO A 58 13.61 7.10 14.80
N GLN A 59 14.20 6.21 13.99
CA GLN A 59 14.95 5.08 14.52
C GLN A 59 16.13 5.67 15.29
N GLY A 60 15.86 6.06 16.53
CA GLY A 60 16.83 6.49 17.52
C GLY A 60 17.67 5.27 17.90
N ASN A 61 18.95 5.39 17.55
CA ASN A 61 20.06 4.50 17.84
C ASN A 61 20.15 4.00 19.29
#